data_AF-A0A9P9TN92-F1
#
_entry.id   AF-A0A9P9TN92-F1
#
_cell.length_a   1.000
_cell.length_b   1.000
_cell.length_c   1.000
_cell.angle_alpha   90.00
_cell.angle_beta   90.00
_cell.angle_gamma   90.00
#
_symmetry.space_group_name_H-M   'P 1'
#
loop_
_entity.id
_entity.type
_entity.pdbx_description
1 polymer ?
#
loop_
_entity_poly.entity_id
_entity_poly.type
_entity_poly.pdbx_seq_one_letter_code
_entity_poly.pdbx_strand_id
1 'polypeptide(L)'
;DQEKKNKTKNITTLIQRRTGFTRLLQAQPTAVRTFLKGPYEQSPLAEDYNNIILFASGISVTAHLRCIKQLLNARDQGPTKTQVISLL
;
A
#
# COMPACT_ATOMS: atom_id res chain seq x y z
N ASP A 1 20.00 20.16 6.67
CA ASP A 1 19.30 19.44 7.76
C ASP A 1 17.80 19.13 7.56
N GLN A 2 17.25 19.19 6.33
CA GLN A 2 15.83 18.83 6.07
C GLN A 2 15.61 17.37 5.64
N GLU A 3 16.66 16.64 5.30
CA GLU A 3 16.59 15.32 4.65
C GLU A 3 16.24 14.16 5.61
N LYS A 4 16.39 14.35 6.94
CA LYS A 4 16.13 13.30 7.94
C LYS A 4 14.65 13.11 8.31
N LYS A 5 13.74 13.96 7.83
CA LYS A 5 12.35 14.00 8.33
C LYS A 5 11.38 12.98 7.68
N ASN A 6 11.75 12.39 6.54
CA ASN A 6 10.85 11.54 5.74
C ASN A 6 11.23 10.05 5.70
N LYS A 7 11.75 9.48 6.80
CA LYS A 7 11.90 8.01 6.87
C LYS A 7 10.58 7.36 7.25
N THR A 8 10.09 6.46 6.38
CA THR A 8 8.92 5.61 6.65
C THR A 8 9.15 4.83 7.95
N LYS A 9 8.38 5.16 8.98
CA LYS A 9 8.51 4.54 10.32
C LYS A 9 7.78 3.19 10.41
N ASN A 10 6.70 3.03 9.66
CA ASN A 10 5.81 1.88 9.73
C ASN A 10 5.49 1.37 8.34
N ILE A 11 5.58 0.05 8.16
CA ILE A 11 5.12 -0.68 6.98
C ILE A 11 4.00 -1.61 7.43
N THR A 12 2.85 -1.52 6.78
CA THR A 12 1.71 -2.39 7.04
C THR A 12 1.56 -3.34 5.86
N THR A 13 1.50 -4.64 6.16
CA THR A 13 1.26 -5.69 5.17
C THR A 13 -0.03 -6.42 5.53
N LEU A 14 -0.83 -6.73 4.51
CA LEU A 14 -2.02 -7.57 4.66
C LEU A 14 -1.67 -8.94 4.09
N ILE A 15 -1.76 -9.96 4.94
CA ILE A 15 -1.34 -11.32 4.61
C ILE A 15 -2.56 -12.23 4.66
N GLN A 16 -2.91 -12.83 3.53
CA GLN A 16 -3.96 -13.84 3.51
C GLN A 16 -3.45 -15.12 4.17
N ARG A 17 -4.18 -15.62 5.17
CA ARG A 17 -3.87 -16.91 5.80
C ARG A 17 -4.04 -18.03 4.79
N ARG A 18 -2.97 -18.82 4.60
CA ARG A 18 -2.96 -20.08 3.86
C ARG A 18 -2.31 -21.16 4.72
N THR A 19 -2.13 -22.36 4.17
CA THR A 19 -1.37 -23.42 4.85
C THR A 19 0.12 -23.09 4.89
N GLY A 20 0.88 -23.80 5.74
CA GLY A 20 2.32 -23.58 5.88
C GLY A 20 2.69 -22.30 6.62
N PHE A 21 3.61 -21.52 6.06
CA PHE A 21 4.24 -20.36 6.70
C PHE A 21 3.26 -19.28 7.18
N THR A 22 2.27 -18.90 6.36
CA THR A 22 1.32 -17.83 6.71
C THR A 22 0.40 -18.19 7.87
N ARG A 23 0.16 -19.49 8.13
CA ARG A 23 -0.54 -19.96 9.34
C ARG A 23 0.30 -19.72 10.59
N LEU A 24 1.61 -19.90 10.50
CA LEU A 24 2.53 -19.71 11.63
C LEU A 24 2.65 -18.23 12.03
N LEU A 25 2.48 -17.31 11.08
CA LEU A 25 2.51 -15.85 11.35
C LEU A 25 1.41 -15.40 12.31
N GLN A 26 0.25 -16.06 12.30
CA GLN A 26 -0.86 -15.73 13.22
C GLN A 26 -0.55 -16.10 14.67
N ALA A 27 0.22 -17.17 14.88
CA ALA A 27 0.55 -17.69 16.21
C ALA A 27 1.76 -16.99 16.85
N GLN A 28 2.36 -16.01 16.17
CA GLN A 28 3.55 -15.31 16.67
C GLN A 28 3.20 -14.27 17.75
N PRO A 29 4.15 -13.94 18.63
CA PRO A 29 4.03 -12.83 19.58
C PRO A 29 3.73 -11.50 18.87
N THR A 30 3.12 -10.56 19.60
CA THR A 30 2.75 -9.22 19.12
C THR A 30 3.92 -8.44 18.49
N ALA A 31 5.16 -8.75 18.86
CA ALA A 31 6.35 -8.17 18.27
C ALA A 31 7.40 -9.25 17.97
N VAL A 32 7.83 -9.31 16.70
CA VAL A 32 8.92 -10.18 16.24
C VAL A 32 9.94 -9.39 15.44
N ARG A 33 11.20 -9.81 15.49
CA ARG A 33 12.23 -9.27 14.58
C ARG A 33 12.02 -9.92 13.21
N THR A 34 11.95 -9.10 12.18
CA THR A 34 11.80 -9.56 10.79
C THR A 34 12.84 -8.90 9.91
N PHE A 35 13.23 -9.61 8.85
CA PHE A 35 14.03 -9.05 7.77
C PHE A 35 13.11 -8.59 6.66
N LEU A 36 13.39 -7.41 6.11
CA LEU A 36 12.65 -6.85 4.98
C LEU A 36 13.65 -6.63 3.83
N LYS A 37 13.31 -7.14 2.65
CA LYS A 37 14.08 -6.95 1.41
C LYS A 37 13.14 -6.42 0.32
N GLY A 38 13.56 -5.39 -0.40
CA GLY A 38 12.75 -4.67 -1.39
C GLY A 38 12.82 -3.15 -1.21
N PRO A 39 11.96 -2.35 -1.89
CA PRO A 39 10.83 -2.75 -2.74
C PRO A 39 11.25 -3.29 -4.11
N TYR A 40 10.44 -4.16 -4.71
CA TYR A 40 10.73 -4.78 -6.01
C TYR A 40 9.95 -4.18 -7.18
N GLU A 41 8.85 -3.46 -6.91
CA GLU A 41 7.97 -2.89 -7.93
C GLU A 41 8.15 -1.38 -8.08
N GLN A 42 7.83 -0.88 -9.27
CA GLN A 42 7.73 0.55 -9.56
C GLN A 42 6.34 1.08 -9.20
N SER A 43 6.25 2.34 -8.78
CA SER A 43 4.96 2.94 -8.43
C SER A 43 4.17 3.26 -9.71
N PRO A 44 2.90 2.84 -9.82
CA PRO A 44 2.07 3.24 -10.95
C PRO A 44 1.83 4.75 -10.93
N LEU A 45 1.99 5.42 -12.08
CA LEU A 45 1.73 6.86 -12.29
C LEU A 45 0.22 7.13 -12.31
N ALA A 46 -0.44 6.96 -11.16
CA ALA A 46 -1.87 7.13 -11.03
C ALA A 46 -2.31 8.61 -11.07
N GLU A 47 -1.41 9.53 -10.75
CA GLU A 47 -1.70 10.97 -10.58
C GLU A 47 -2.03 11.69 -11.91
N ASP A 48 -1.71 11.09 -13.05
CA ASP A 48 -1.96 11.66 -14.37
C ASP A 48 -3.36 11.37 -14.93
N TYR A 49 -4.13 10.53 -14.24
CA TYR A 49 -5.46 10.12 -14.69
C TYR A 49 -6.57 10.82 -13.91
N ASN A 50 -7.62 11.25 -14.63
CA ASN A 50 -8.79 11.88 -14.03
C ASN A 50 -9.70 10.85 -13.34
N ASN A 51 -9.87 9.68 -13.96
CA ASN A 51 -10.72 8.60 -13.48
C ASN A 51 -9.90 7.32 -13.37
N ILE A 52 -9.99 6.64 -12.23
CA ILE A 52 -9.23 5.42 -11.96
C ILE A 52 -10.21 4.33 -11.52
N ILE A 53 -10.22 3.22 -12.26
CA ILE A 53 -11.01 2.03 -11.94
C ILE A 53 -10.04 0.93 -11.49
N LEU A 54 -10.23 0.44 -10.27
CA LEU A 54 -9.40 -0.57 -9.65
C LEU A 54 -10.24 -1.86 -9.54
N PHE A 55 -9.76 -2.95 -10.15
CA PHE A 55 -10.44 -4.25 -10.13
C PHE A 55 -9.69 -5.23 -9.23
N ALA A 56 -10.26 -5.61 -8.10
CA ALA A 56 -9.61 -6.52 -7.17
C ALA A 56 -10.46 -7.74 -6.82
N SER A 57 -9.80 -8.85 -6.46
CA SER A 57 -10.46 -9.98 -5.83
C SER A 57 -9.57 -10.58 -4.74
N GLY A 58 -10.19 -10.89 -3.60
CA GLY A 58 -9.47 -11.43 -2.43
C GLY A 58 -8.33 -10.53 -1.97
N ILE A 59 -7.12 -11.08 -1.87
CA ILE A 59 -5.94 -10.35 -1.36
C ILE A 59 -5.35 -9.34 -2.35
N SER A 60 -5.77 -9.33 -3.62
CA SER A 60 -5.19 -8.40 -4.60
C SER A 60 -5.55 -6.94 -4.35
N VAL A 61 -6.59 -6.66 -3.55
CA VAL A 61 -6.95 -5.31 -3.10
C VAL A 61 -5.78 -4.61 -2.38
N THR A 62 -4.87 -5.37 -1.78
CA THR A 62 -3.71 -4.86 -1.05
C THR A 62 -2.76 -4.04 -1.94
N ALA A 63 -2.62 -4.41 -3.21
CA ALA A 63 -1.84 -3.66 -4.18
C ALA A 63 -2.47 -2.28 -4.46
N HIS A 64 -3.81 -2.23 -4.49
CA HIS A 64 -4.57 -1.01 -4.74
C HIS A 64 -4.60 -0.05 -3.54
N LEU A 65 -4.53 -0.55 -2.30
CA LEU A 65 -4.51 0.30 -1.11
C LEU A 65 -3.38 1.33 -1.12
N ARG A 66 -2.21 0.95 -1.64
CA ARG A 66 -1.08 1.87 -1.79
C ARG A 66 -1.42 2.99 -2.77
N CYS A 67 -1.95 2.63 -3.93
CA CYS A 67 -2.37 3.58 -4.97
C CYS A 67 -3.45 4.55 -4.44
N ILE A 68 -4.50 4.04 -3.80
CA ILE A 68 -5.56 4.85 -3.20
C ILE A 68 -4.99 5.80 -2.16
N LYS A 69 -4.11 5.33 -1.27
CA LYS A 69 -3.47 6.20 -0.27
C LYS A 69 -2.65 7.31 -0.92
N GLN A 70 -1.92 7.03 -2.00
CA GLN A 70 -1.16 8.05 -2.72
C GLN A 70 -2.08 9.11 -3.33
N LEU A 71 -3.17 8.70 -3.96
CA LEU A 71 -4.16 9.61 -4.56
C LEU A 71 -4.85 10.49 -3.50
N LEU A 72 -5.22 9.90 -2.36
CA LEU A 72 -5.79 10.65 -1.24
C LEU A 72 -4.80 11.66 -0.67
N ASN A 73 -3.55 11.25 -0.43
CA ASN A 73 -2.51 12.16 0.04
C ASN A 73 -2.26 13.30 -0.96
N ALA A 74 -2.25 13.02 -2.27
CA ALA A 74 -2.07 14.04 -3.30
C ALA A 74 -3.21 15.06 -3.25
N ARG A 75 -4.46 14.60 -3.06
CA ARG A 75 -5.64 15.47 -2.91
C ARG A 75 -5.51 16.40 -1.69
N ASP A 76 -4.99 15.89 -0.58
CA ASP A 76 -4.80 16.68 0.64
C ASP A 76 -3.69 17.75 0.49
N GLN A 77 -2.77 17.57 -0.47
CA GLN A 77 -1.64 18.49 -0.71
C GLN A 77 -1.95 19.55 -1.77
N GLY A 78 -3.07 19.47 -2.49
CA GLY A 78 -3.45 20.45 -3.50
C GLY A 78 -4.40 19.94 -4.57
N PRO A 79 -4.70 20.75 -5.59
CA PRO A 79 -5.54 20.33 -6.70
C PRO A 79 -4.90 19.14 -7.43
N THR A 80 -5.63 18.03 -7.48
CA THR A 80 -5.24 16.81 -8.20
C THR A 80 -6.10 16.61 -9.43
N LYS A 81 -5.53 15.95 -10.45
CA LYS A 81 -6.28 15.58 -11.66
C LYS A 81 -7.32 14.50 -11.37
N THR A 82 -7.03 13.59 -10.44
CA THR A 82 -7.92 12.49 -10.06
C THR A 82 -9.18 13.00 -9.35
N GLN A 83 -10.33 12.80 -9.99
CA GLN A 83 -11.64 13.24 -9.50
C GLN A 83 -12.45 12.08 -8.93
N VAL A 84 -12.34 10.89 -9.53
CA VAL A 84 -13.13 9.72 -9.16
C VAL A 84 -12.25 8.48 -9.05
N ILE A 85 -12.41 7.77 -7.93
CA ILE A 85 -11.81 6.45 -7.68
C ILE A 85 -12.95 5.46 -7.51
N SER A 86 -13.02 4.49 -8.40
CA SER A 86 -13.99 3.38 -8.30
C SER A 86 -13.24 2.08 -8.01
N LEU A 87 -13.55 1.45 -6.89
CA LEU A 87 -13.04 0.13 -6.53
C LEU A 87 -14.17 -0.90 -6.72
N LEU A 88 -13.91 -1.87 -7.60
CA LEU A 88 -14.85 -2.94 -7.97
C LEU A 88 -14.31 -4.30 -7.52
#